data_AF-A0A7R9YHR7-F1
#
_entry.id   AF-A0A7R9YHR7-F1
#
_cell.length_a   1.000
_cell.length_b   1.000
_cell.length_c   1.000
_cell.angle_alpha   90.00
_cell.angle_beta   90.00
_cell.angle_gamma   90.00
#
_symmetry.space_group_name_H-M   'P 1'
#
loop_
_entity.id
_entity.type
_entity.pdbx_description
1 polymer ?
#
loop_
_entity_poly.entity_id
_entity_poly.type
_entity_poly.pdbx_seq_one_letter_code
_entity_poly.pdbx_strand_id
1 'polypeptide(L)'
;RLLGGTASRFLAGALEHASMDDEQSRALEELTIDEDLPLLARILRYARHGTTLQRQVFVRELPTCVAEVGLEVALDELLPLFGELATDADATVRQTFAQAIPRVVELLAGPIWPD
;
A
#
# COMPACT_ATOMS: atom_id res chain seq x y z
N ARG A 1 26.82 -11.73 26.04
CA ARG A 1 27.18 -12.08 24.64
C ARG A 1 26.08 -11.47 23.76
N LEU A 2 26.20 -10.19 23.38
CA LEU A 2 26.62 -9.66 22.05
C LEU A 2 25.76 -10.29 20.92
N LEU A 3 24.97 -9.53 20.15
CA LEU A 3 25.36 -8.51 19.16
C LEU A 3 24.26 -7.42 18.98
N GLY A 4 24.62 -6.15 18.79
CA GLY A 4 24.45 -5.45 17.50
C GLY A 4 23.55 -4.21 17.73
N GLY A 5 23.67 -3.06 17.07
CA GLY A 5 24.51 -2.55 16.02
C GLY A 5 24.21 -1.05 15.91
N THR A 6 25.22 -0.28 15.56
CA THR A 6 25.25 1.17 15.40
C THR A 6 24.37 1.68 14.25
N ALA A 7 23.51 2.69 14.50
CA ALA A 7 23.17 3.77 13.55
C ALA A 7 22.21 4.85 14.11
N SER A 8 21.71 4.76 15.35
CA SER A 8 20.71 5.71 15.88
C SER A 8 21.28 7.05 16.39
N ARG A 9 22.33 7.60 15.77
CA ARG A 9 22.98 8.84 16.27
C ARG A 9 23.31 9.92 15.24
N PHE A 10 22.83 9.81 13.98
CA PHE A 10 23.18 10.79 12.94
C PHE A 10 22.02 11.56 12.28
N LEU A 11 20.76 11.39 12.71
CA LEU A 11 19.63 12.15 12.15
C LEU A 11 18.68 12.77 13.18
N ALA A 12 19.01 12.74 14.48
CA ALA A 12 18.20 13.40 15.52
C ALA A 12 18.53 14.90 15.68
N GLY A 13 19.65 15.37 15.11
CA GLY A 13 20.13 16.76 15.30
C GLY A 13 19.78 17.75 14.18
N ALA A 14 19.07 17.34 13.13
CA ALA A 14 18.79 18.20 11.97
C ALA A 14 17.32 18.68 11.88
N LEU A 15 16.46 18.28 12.83
CA LEU A 15 15.02 18.55 12.80
C LEU A 15 14.55 19.52 13.90
N GLU A 16 15.45 20.32 14.48
CA GLU A 16 15.06 21.30 15.51
C GLU A 16 14.70 22.69 14.97
N HIS A 17 14.78 23.00 13.67
CA HIS A 17 14.68 24.40 13.19
C HIS A 17 13.86 24.63 11.90
N ALA A 18 12.70 23.99 11.77
CA ALA A 18 11.68 24.47 10.82
C ALA A 18 10.31 24.48 11.51
N SER A 19 9.72 25.67 11.69
CA SER A 19 8.28 25.76 11.97
C SER A 19 7.57 25.18 10.76
N MET A 20 7.06 23.96 10.88
CA MET A 20 6.17 23.42 9.86
C MET A 20 4.91 24.28 9.85
N ASP A 21 4.58 24.83 8.69
CA ASP A 21 3.35 25.60 8.53
C ASP A 21 2.16 24.65 8.77
N ASP A 22 1.07 25.16 9.36
CA ASP A 22 -0.12 24.36 9.71
C ASP A 22 -0.67 23.54 8.54
N GLU A 23 -0.50 24.03 7.31
CA GLU A 23 -0.91 23.35 6.08
C GLU A 23 -0.04 22.13 5.75
N GLN A 24 1.28 22.23 5.95
CA GLN A 24 2.19 21.09 5.79
C GLN A 24 1.93 20.02 6.85
N SER A 25 1.60 20.44 8.08
CA SER A 25 1.23 19.50 9.14
C SER A 25 -0.06 18.75 8.83
N ARG A 26 -1.09 19.43 8.31
CA ARG A 26 -2.35 18.79 7.89
C ARG A 26 -2.14 17.85 6.71
N ALA A 27 -1.34 18.26 5.72
CA ALA A 27 -1.02 17.41 4.57
C ALA A 27 -0.28 16.13 5.00
N LEU A 28 0.63 16.21 5.98
CA LEU A 28 1.29 15.04 6.54
C LEU A 28 0.35 14.17 7.36
N GLU A 29 -0.57 14.77 8.12
CA GLU A 29 -1.59 14.03 8.87
C GLU A 29 -2.51 13.24 7.92
N GLU A 30 -2.88 13.80 6.76
CA GLU A 30 -3.64 13.11 5.73
C GLU A 30 -2.91 11.90 5.13
N LEU A 31 -1.57 11.92 5.15
CA LEU A 31 -0.73 10.81 4.70
C LEU A 31 -0.48 9.76 5.78
N THR A 32 -0.90 9.99 7.03
CA THR A 32 -0.73 9.01 8.10
C THR A 32 -1.45 7.70 7.78
N ILE A 33 -0.83 6.61 8.18
CA ILE A 33 -1.33 5.26 7.99
C ILE A 33 -1.39 4.61 9.35
N ASP A 34 -2.48 3.90 9.61
CA ASP A 34 -2.60 3.04 10.77
C ASP A 34 -1.80 1.75 10.52
N GLU A 35 -0.61 1.67 11.13
CA GLU A 35 0.30 0.54 11.02
C GLU A 35 -0.09 -0.65 11.91
N ASP A 36 -1.00 -0.45 12.86
CA ASP A 36 -1.50 -1.51 13.75
C ASP A 36 -2.54 -2.39 13.05
N LEU A 37 -3.10 -1.91 11.92
CA LEU A 37 -4.03 -2.68 11.10
C LEU A 37 -3.32 -3.78 10.29
N PRO A 38 -3.88 -4.99 10.20
CA PRO A 38 -3.42 -6.02 9.26
C PRO A 38 -3.44 -5.52 7.81
N LEU A 39 -2.57 -6.08 6.95
CA LEU A 39 -2.40 -5.63 5.57
C LEU A 39 -3.72 -5.61 4.79
N LEU A 40 -4.54 -6.66 4.91
CA LEU A 40 -5.87 -6.72 4.28
C LEU A 40 -6.74 -5.53 4.68
N ALA A 41 -6.83 -5.23 5.98
CA ALA A 41 -7.62 -4.11 6.49
C ALA A 41 -7.10 -2.76 5.98
N ARG A 42 -5.78 -2.61 5.89
CA ARG A 42 -5.15 -1.40 5.32
C ARG A 42 -5.49 -1.25 3.84
N ILE A 43 -5.41 -2.31 3.04
CA ILE A 43 -5.79 -2.28 1.62
C ILE A 43 -7.27 -1.91 1.47
N LEU A 44 -8.18 -2.61 2.17
CA LEU A 44 -9.62 -2.36 2.06
C LEU A 44 -10.01 -0.92 2.46
N ARG A 45 -9.26 -0.30 3.37
CA ARG A 45 -9.46 1.09 3.80
C ARG A 45 -8.85 2.09 2.82
N TYR A 46 -7.54 1.98 2.61
CA TYR A 46 -6.77 3.02 1.96
C TYR A 46 -6.76 2.93 0.45
N ALA A 47 -6.95 1.75 -0.15
CA ALA A 47 -7.03 1.61 -1.61
C ALA A 47 -8.34 2.17 -2.19
N ARG A 48 -9.37 2.42 -1.36
CA ARG A 48 -10.63 3.07 -1.75
C ARG A 48 -10.71 4.53 -1.33
N HIS A 49 -10.33 4.82 -0.09
CA HIS A 49 -10.65 6.09 0.56
C HIS A 49 -9.40 6.92 0.90
N GLY A 50 -8.20 6.39 0.64
CA GLY A 50 -6.96 7.13 0.86
C GLY A 50 -6.73 8.22 -0.20
N THR A 51 -5.74 9.06 0.06
CA THR A 51 -5.19 9.98 -0.94
C THR A 51 -4.73 9.21 -2.19
N THR A 52 -4.55 9.88 -3.34
CA THR A 52 -4.00 9.22 -4.55
C THR A 52 -2.73 8.44 -4.23
N LEU A 53 -1.82 9.03 -3.45
CA LEU A 53 -0.57 8.38 -3.06
C LEU A 53 -0.82 7.13 -2.21
N GLN A 54 -1.70 7.20 -1.20
CA GLN A 54 -2.05 6.02 -0.38
C GLN A 54 -2.68 4.92 -1.24
N ARG A 55 -3.61 5.26 -2.15
CA ARG A 55 -4.20 4.27 -3.07
C ARG A 55 -3.10 3.59 -3.89
N GLN A 56 -2.18 4.36 -4.47
CA GLN A 56 -1.05 3.77 -5.22
C GLN A 56 -0.17 2.86 -4.36
N VAL A 57 0.15 3.26 -3.13
CA VAL A 57 0.96 2.45 -2.20
C VAL A 57 0.25 1.13 -1.93
N PHE A 58 -1.02 1.15 -1.53
CA PHE A 58 -1.72 -0.08 -1.15
C PHE A 58 -2.14 -0.96 -2.32
N VAL A 59 -2.33 -0.39 -3.51
CA VAL A 59 -2.51 -1.17 -4.74
C VAL A 59 -1.27 -2.00 -5.07
N ARG A 60 -0.05 -1.48 -4.80
CA ARG A 60 1.20 -2.23 -5.01
C ARG A 60 1.36 -3.42 -4.06
N GLU A 61 0.70 -3.37 -2.91
CA GLU A 61 0.73 -4.44 -1.90
C GLU A 61 -0.31 -5.54 -2.16
N LEU A 62 -1.17 -5.40 -3.16
CA LEU A 62 -2.18 -6.42 -3.50
C LEU A 62 -1.58 -7.82 -3.70
N PRO A 63 -0.47 -8.03 -4.44
CA PRO A 63 0.13 -9.36 -4.57
C PRO A 63 0.57 -9.95 -3.23
N THR A 64 1.19 -9.15 -2.37
CA THR A 64 1.61 -9.56 -1.02
C THR A 64 0.39 -10.00 -0.21
N CYS A 65 -0.66 -9.18 -0.21
CA CYS A 65 -1.89 -9.48 0.51
C CYS A 65 -2.56 -10.76 0.01
N VAL A 66 -2.65 -10.96 -1.32
CA VAL A 66 -3.22 -12.20 -1.91
C VAL A 66 -2.43 -13.42 -1.45
N ALA A 67 -1.10 -13.35 -1.42
CA ALA A 67 -0.26 -14.44 -0.94
C ALA A 67 -0.44 -14.73 0.57
N GLU A 68 -0.71 -13.71 1.38
CA GLU A 68 -0.94 -13.85 2.83
C GLU A 68 -2.33 -14.40 3.18
N VAL A 69 -3.38 -13.91 2.52
CA VAL A 69 -4.77 -14.25 2.86
C VAL A 69 -5.29 -15.49 2.13
N GLY A 70 -4.63 -15.87 1.03
CA GLY A 70 -5.01 -17.02 0.21
C GLY A 70 -6.20 -16.75 -0.72
N LEU A 71 -6.53 -17.78 -1.52
CA LEU A 71 -7.48 -17.67 -2.63
C LEU A 71 -8.89 -17.26 -2.18
N GLU A 72 -9.46 -17.94 -1.20
CA GLU A 72 -10.86 -17.73 -0.78
C GLU A 72 -11.08 -16.29 -0.29
N VAL A 73 -10.25 -15.82 0.64
CA VAL A 73 -10.33 -14.45 1.16
C VAL A 73 -10.02 -13.42 0.07
N ALA A 74 -9.07 -13.68 -0.83
CA ALA A 74 -8.79 -12.77 -1.93
C ALA A 74 -9.98 -12.62 -2.89
N LEU A 75 -10.70 -13.70 -3.18
CA LEU A 75 -11.89 -13.66 -4.04
C LEU A 75 -13.05 -12.93 -3.35
N ASP A 76 -13.25 -13.15 -2.06
CA ASP A 76 -14.38 -12.56 -1.33
C ASP A 76 -14.15 -11.07 -1.00
N GLU A 77 -12.93 -10.70 -0.57
CA GLU A 77 -12.63 -9.37 -0.04
C GLU A 77 -11.94 -8.45 -1.06
N LEU A 78 -10.98 -8.98 -1.85
CA LEU A 78 -10.17 -8.15 -2.75
C LEU A 78 -10.76 -8.03 -4.15
N LEU A 79 -11.41 -9.08 -4.68
CA LEU A 79 -11.98 -9.04 -6.02
C LEU A 79 -13.02 -7.91 -6.21
N PRO A 80 -13.91 -7.60 -5.25
CA PRO A 80 -14.82 -6.46 -5.37
C PRO A 80 -14.09 -5.12 -5.54
N LEU A 81 -12.93 -4.96 -4.88
CA LEU A 81 -12.10 -3.75 -4.96
C LEU A 81 -11.50 -3.56 -6.36
N PHE A 82 -11.25 -4.64 -7.11
CA PHE A 82 -10.57 -4.56 -8.41
C PHE A 82 -11.35 -3.78 -9.45
N GLY A 83 -12.69 -3.84 -9.42
CA GLY A 83 -13.55 -3.05 -10.29
C GLY A 83 -13.40 -1.55 -10.02
N GLU A 84 -13.33 -1.16 -8.75
CA GLU A 84 -13.11 0.23 -8.33
C GLU A 84 -11.73 0.72 -8.77
N LEU A 85 -10.68 -0.08 -8.56
CA LEU A 85 -9.30 0.27 -8.95
C LEU A 85 -9.09 0.36 -10.47
N ALA A 86 -9.76 -0.50 -11.24
CA ALA A 86 -9.75 -0.43 -12.71
C ALA A 86 -10.40 0.86 -13.24
N THR A 87 -11.27 1.48 -12.45
CA THR A 87 -12.04 2.67 -12.82
C THR A 87 -11.74 3.88 -11.94
N ASP A 88 -10.64 3.84 -11.18
CA ASP A 88 -10.23 4.94 -10.28
C ASP A 88 -10.18 6.26 -11.05
N ALA A 89 -10.62 7.35 -10.42
CA ALA A 89 -10.62 8.68 -11.03
C ALA A 89 -9.20 9.11 -11.44
N ASP A 90 -8.18 8.69 -10.69
CA ASP A 90 -6.78 9.01 -10.93
C ASP A 90 -6.12 7.99 -11.87
N ALA A 91 -5.62 8.47 -13.01
CA ALA A 91 -4.98 7.62 -14.01
C ALA A 91 -3.73 6.89 -13.50
N THR A 92 -3.03 7.48 -12.53
CA THR A 92 -1.81 6.90 -11.97
C THR A 92 -2.13 5.73 -11.03
N VAL A 93 -3.29 5.74 -10.37
CA VAL A 93 -3.80 4.59 -9.60
C VAL A 93 -4.18 3.46 -10.55
N ARG A 94 -4.93 3.76 -11.63
CA ARG A 94 -5.28 2.76 -12.65
C ARG A 94 -4.05 2.10 -13.28
N GLN A 95 -3.02 2.89 -13.59
CA GLN A 95 -1.76 2.38 -14.11
C GLN A 95 -1.04 1.48 -13.10
N THR A 96 -1.01 1.88 -11.82
CA THR A 96 -0.40 1.08 -10.75
C THR A 96 -1.14 -0.24 -10.57
N PHE A 97 -2.48 -0.22 -10.64
CA PHE A 97 -3.29 -1.43 -10.59
C PHE A 97 -3.02 -2.37 -11.77
N ALA A 98 -3.00 -1.83 -13.00
CA ALA A 98 -2.67 -2.61 -14.19
C ALA A 98 -1.29 -3.29 -14.10
N GLN A 99 -0.32 -2.67 -13.44
CA GLN A 99 1.01 -3.24 -13.19
C GLN A 99 1.00 -4.36 -12.14
N ALA A 100 0.11 -4.30 -11.15
CA ALA A 100 -0.01 -5.32 -10.10
C ALA A 100 -0.80 -6.56 -10.57
N ILE A 101 -1.76 -6.39 -11.49
CA ILE A 101 -2.67 -7.44 -11.93
C ILE A 101 -1.98 -8.73 -12.41
N PRO A 102 -0.92 -8.72 -13.24
CA PRO A 102 -0.29 -9.96 -13.70
C PRO A 102 0.13 -10.86 -12.53
N ARG A 103 0.77 -10.28 -11.51
CA ARG A 103 1.22 -11.03 -10.33
C ARG A 103 0.06 -11.53 -9.48
N VAL A 104 -0.99 -10.72 -9.32
CA VAL A 104 -2.21 -11.15 -8.62
C VAL A 104 -2.85 -12.34 -9.30
N VAL A 105 -2.99 -12.29 -10.63
CA VAL A 105 -3.63 -13.38 -11.38
C VAL A 105 -2.77 -14.65 -11.36
N GLU A 106 -1.43 -14.53 -11.43
CA GLU A 106 -0.54 -15.69 -11.22
C GLU A 106 -0.77 -16.38 -9.87
N LEU A 107 -0.98 -15.60 -8.81
CA LEU A 107 -1.22 -16.14 -7.47
C LEU A 107 -2.60 -16.82 -7.33
N LEU A 108 -3.60 -16.32 -8.05
CA LEU A 108 -4.98 -16.82 -7.96
C LEU A 108 -5.25 -18.01 -8.89
N ALA A 109 -4.73 -17.97 -10.12
CA ALA A 109 -5.07 -18.89 -11.20
C ALA A 109 -3.89 -19.78 -11.66
N GLY A 110 -2.68 -19.54 -11.14
CA GLY A 110 -1.46 -20.14 -11.67
C GLY A 110 -0.88 -19.35 -12.86
N PRO A 111 0.26 -19.79 -13.42
CA PRO A 111 0.96 -19.06 -14.48
C PRO A 111 0.08 -18.90 -15.73
N ILE A 112 -0.06 -17.66 -16.19
CA ILE A 112 -0.97 -17.28 -17.29
C ILE A 112 -0.28 -17.38 -18.66
N TRP A 113 1.05 -17.33 -18.67
CA TRP A 113 1.84 -17.47 -19.89
C TRP A 113 2.61 -18.79 -19.86
N PRO A 114 2.50 -19.63 -20.92
CA PRO A 114 3.52 -20.63 -21.17
C PRO A 114 4.83 -19.93 -21.58
N ASP A 115 5.96 -20.50 -21.16
CA ASP A 115 7.32 -20.08 -21.54
C ASP A 115 7.49 -19.91 -23.07
#